data_AF-A0A1L0FZP5-F1
#
_entry.id   AF-A0A1L0FZP5-F1
#
_cell.length_a   1.000
_cell.length_b   1.000
_cell.length_c   1.000
_cell.angle_alpha   90.00
_cell.angle_beta   90.00
_cell.angle_gamma   90.00
#
_symmetry.space_group_name_H-M   'P 1'
#
loop_
_entity.id
_entity.type
_entity.pdbx_description
1 polymer ?
#
loop_
_entity_poly.entity_id
_entity_poly.type
_entity_poly.pdbx_seq_one_letter_code
_entity_poly.pdbx_strand_id
1 'polypeptide(L)'
;MKCVRLFVLSSVASEPASKPNRFANKYDRGDQRSGQNSQSRGNGKKQGGGNFKNQGKGNRKHANQVKTRTVKFNFDTGSEKAKSALKEIITKVQKLGTSYKVNFVNPESNRLAEMHLVDIVNTTDLNKHGLLVIEPKTETELPLIRLIDVKDMVKEYSDRLAAIKEKELLALGSFAAQRAMNQRMQAEKKKGATKILTLSWSISVSDLANQKKNEIMKRVNKGDKFIIFVGEKSSLYSARNSSDKEDSILKQLDTSRTKWDRMDEDELTLEMKKRELVLERLTELLEESGSKYEVSGNLDARMMFNVSPKAKSNADVDEAELSPKELKRARKLGREKEKTRNKVDEEDLDSLYLFKIEE
;
A
#
# COMPACT_ATOMS: atom_id res chain seq x y z
N MET A 1 -50.17 -47.70 22.56
CA MET A 1 -50.00 -48.79 21.58
C MET A 1 -48.51 -49.14 21.51
N LYS A 2 -48.14 -50.37 21.87
CA LYS A 2 -46.79 -50.92 21.72
C LYS A 2 -46.69 -51.52 20.31
N CYS A 3 -45.59 -51.28 19.61
CA CYS A 3 -45.07 -52.22 18.62
C CYS A 3 -43.54 -52.08 18.53
N VAL A 4 -42.88 -53.19 18.82
CA VAL A 4 -41.44 -53.44 18.73
C VAL A 4 -41.17 -54.09 17.38
N ARG A 5 -40.07 -53.76 16.71
CA ARG A 5 -39.37 -54.69 15.81
C ARG A 5 -37.86 -54.39 15.76
N LEU A 6 -37.08 -55.38 16.22
CA LEU A 6 -35.68 -55.65 15.86
C LEU A 6 -35.61 -55.90 14.33
N PHE A 7 -34.50 -55.90 13.58
CA PHE A 7 -33.11 -56.41 13.70
C PHE A 7 -32.44 -55.94 12.36
N VAL A 8 -31.17 -55.57 12.19
CA VAL A 8 -29.99 -56.40 11.89
C VAL A 8 -28.85 -55.45 11.49
N LEU A 9 -27.64 -55.70 12.01
CA LEU A 9 -26.36 -55.14 11.56
C LEU A 9 -25.91 -55.82 10.25
N SER A 10 -25.49 -55.02 9.26
CA SER A 10 -24.62 -55.50 8.18
C SER A 10 -23.68 -54.37 7.76
N SER A 11 -22.38 -54.62 7.91
CA SER A 11 -21.29 -53.77 7.46
C SER A 11 -21.07 -53.95 5.95
N VAL A 12 -21.02 -52.84 5.21
CA VAL A 12 -20.19 -52.77 3.99
C VAL A 12 -19.51 -51.40 3.99
N ALA A 13 -18.20 -51.42 4.21
CA ALA A 13 -17.33 -50.28 4.02
C ALA A 13 -17.28 -49.93 2.54
N SER A 14 -17.67 -48.71 2.18
CA SER A 14 -17.37 -48.13 0.87
C SER A 14 -16.33 -47.02 1.04
N GLU A 15 -15.20 -47.21 0.38
CA GLU A 15 -14.09 -46.26 0.31
C GLU A 15 -14.56 -44.92 -0.30
N PRO A 16 -14.11 -43.77 0.22
CA PRO A 16 -14.39 -42.50 -0.44
C PRO A 16 -13.50 -42.35 -1.68
N ALA A 17 -14.13 -42.34 -2.86
CA ALA A 17 -13.47 -42.03 -4.12
C ALA A 17 -12.75 -40.67 -4.05
N SER A 18 -11.42 -40.72 -4.16
CA SER A 18 -10.52 -39.56 -4.21
C SER A 18 -10.84 -38.69 -5.43
N LYS A 19 -11.36 -37.49 -5.19
CA LYS A 19 -11.49 -36.45 -6.23
C LYS A 19 -10.08 -36.02 -6.67
N PRO A 20 -9.77 -35.92 -7.97
CA PRO A 20 -8.44 -35.52 -8.41
C PRO A 20 -8.12 -34.07 -8.00
N ASN A 21 -6.94 -33.89 -7.39
CA ASN A 21 -6.42 -32.61 -6.96
C ASN A 21 -6.26 -31.65 -8.14
N ARG A 22 -7.00 -30.53 -8.10
CA ARG A 22 -7.02 -29.45 -9.12
C ARG A 22 -5.67 -28.74 -9.34
N PHE A 23 -4.64 -29.09 -8.55
CA PHE A 23 -3.31 -28.49 -8.60
C PHE A 23 -2.23 -29.38 -9.23
N ALA A 24 -2.53 -30.64 -9.56
CA ALA A 24 -1.53 -31.58 -10.08
C ALA A 24 -1.06 -31.24 -11.52
N ASN A 25 -1.90 -30.61 -12.34
CA ASN A 25 -1.60 -30.43 -13.76
C ASN A 25 -0.89 -29.11 -14.12
N LYS A 26 -0.29 -28.41 -13.15
CA LYS A 26 0.33 -27.09 -13.43
C LYS A 26 1.83 -27.12 -13.71
N TYR A 27 2.49 -28.26 -13.56
CA TYR A 27 3.94 -28.38 -13.76
C TYR A 27 4.37 -29.51 -14.69
N ASP A 28 3.45 -30.18 -15.36
CA ASP A 28 3.80 -31.16 -16.40
C ASP A 28 3.77 -30.50 -17.78
N ARG A 29 4.85 -29.78 -18.09
CA ARG A 29 5.22 -29.44 -19.47
C ARG A 29 6.56 -30.08 -19.77
N GLY A 30 6.51 -31.40 -19.91
CA GLY A 30 7.53 -32.17 -20.60
C GLY A 30 7.64 -31.72 -22.06
N ASP A 31 8.82 -31.18 -22.36
CA ASP A 31 9.57 -31.29 -23.61
C ASP A 31 8.85 -31.94 -24.81
N GLN A 32 8.32 -31.12 -25.71
CA GLN A 32 8.07 -31.53 -27.10
C GLN A 32 8.74 -30.53 -28.05
N ARG A 33 9.94 -30.93 -28.49
CA ARG A 33 10.62 -30.43 -29.68
C ARG A 33 9.72 -30.64 -30.90
N SER A 34 9.28 -29.57 -31.55
CA SER A 34 8.77 -29.60 -32.92
C SER A 34 9.78 -28.96 -33.86
N GLY A 35 10.46 -29.82 -34.62
CA GLY A 35 11.33 -29.43 -35.72
C GLY A 35 10.53 -29.08 -36.98
N GLN A 36 11.05 -28.08 -37.69
CA GLN A 36 11.18 -27.97 -39.15
C GLN A 36 10.01 -28.39 -40.05
N ASN A 37 9.44 -27.42 -40.78
CA ASN A 37 9.54 -27.37 -42.26
C ASN A 37 8.88 -26.11 -42.84
N SER A 38 9.63 -25.27 -43.53
CA SER A 38 9.08 -24.50 -44.66
C SER A 38 10.18 -24.29 -45.70
N GLN A 39 10.11 -25.13 -46.73
CA GLN A 39 10.80 -24.93 -48.00
C GLN A 39 10.33 -23.62 -48.63
N SER A 40 11.27 -22.77 -49.05
CA SER A 40 11.03 -21.82 -50.12
C SER A 40 12.14 -21.93 -51.15
N ARG A 41 11.75 -22.45 -52.32
CA ARG A 41 12.54 -22.52 -53.54
C ARG A 41 12.56 -21.13 -54.18
N GLY A 42 13.75 -20.59 -54.41
CA GLY A 42 13.97 -19.39 -55.22
C GLY A 42 15.29 -19.52 -55.96
N ASN A 43 15.24 -20.20 -57.11
CA ASN A 43 16.35 -20.40 -58.03
C ASN A 43 16.50 -19.15 -58.91
N GLY A 44 17.71 -18.60 -59.04
CA GLY A 44 17.98 -17.44 -59.91
C GLY A 44 19.48 -17.18 -60.03
N LYS A 45 20.07 -17.70 -61.11
CA LYS A 45 21.51 -17.71 -61.42
C LYS A 45 21.82 -16.62 -62.48
N LYS A 46 23.10 -16.18 -62.52
CA LYS A 46 23.85 -15.46 -63.60
C LYS A 46 23.78 -13.92 -63.59
N GLN A 47 24.90 -13.22 -63.36
CA GLN A 47 26.11 -12.93 -64.18
C GLN A 47 25.97 -11.73 -65.13
N GLY A 48 26.99 -10.87 -65.13
CA GLY A 48 27.22 -9.72 -66.03
C GLY A 48 27.47 -8.45 -65.20
N GLY A 49 28.66 -7.82 -65.15
CA GLY A 49 29.58 -7.53 -66.25
C GLY A 49 29.26 -6.12 -66.75
N GLY A 50 29.95 -5.10 -66.24
CA GLY A 50 29.68 -3.70 -66.63
C GLY A 50 30.61 -2.69 -65.97
N ASN A 51 31.83 -2.58 -66.51
CA ASN A 51 32.71 -1.44 -66.34
C ASN A 51 32.00 -0.14 -66.74
N PHE A 52 31.79 0.77 -65.80
CA PHE A 52 31.62 2.19 -66.11
C PHE A 52 32.64 3.01 -65.32
N LYS A 53 33.76 3.28 -65.98
CA LYS A 53 34.58 4.46 -65.71
C LYS A 53 33.70 5.67 -66.00
N ASN A 54 33.35 6.44 -64.98
CA ASN A 54 32.94 7.82 -65.17
C ASN A 54 33.87 8.72 -64.35
N GLN A 55 34.87 9.24 -65.05
CA GLN A 55 35.58 10.43 -64.65
C GLN A 55 34.61 11.61 -64.74
N GLY A 56 34.33 12.22 -63.59
CA GLY A 56 33.56 13.46 -63.49
C GLY A 56 34.14 14.30 -62.37
N LYS A 57 35.30 14.93 -62.64
CA LYS A 57 35.75 16.10 -61.87
C LYS A 57 34.76 17.23 -62.12
N GLY A 58 34.17 17.78 -61.06
CA GLY A 58 33.30 18.95 -61.16
C GLY A 58 32.69 19.35 -59.83
N ASN A 59 33.43 20.15 -59.05
CA ASN A 59 32.97 21.05 -57.99
C ASN A 59 31.76 20.62 -57.14
N ARG A 60 31.99 19.72 -56.17
CA ARG A 60 31.19 19.75 -54.94
C ARG A 60 31.67 20.93 -54.11
N LYS A 61 31.03 22.09 -54.32
CA LYS A 61 31.06 23.18 -53.34
C LYS A 61 30.77 22.56 -51.99
N HIS A 62 31.71 22.66 -51.06
CA HIS A 62 31.50 22.35 -49.67
C HIS A 62 30.38 23.28 -49.17
N ALA A 63 29.13 22.82 -49.28
CA ALA A 63 28.08 23.35 -48.47
C ALA A 63 28.56 23.17 -47.04
N ASN A 64 28.88 24.27 -46.37
CA ASN A 64 29.04 24.31 -44.93
C ASN A 64 27.72 23.80 -44.35
N GLN A 65 27.61 22.48 -44.22
CA GLN A 65 26.62 21.87 -43.36
C GLN A 65 26.99 22.36 -41.98
N VAL A 66 26.23 23.35 -41.51
CA VAL A 66 26.20 23.77 -40.12
C VAL A 66 25.97 22.48 -39.34
N LYS A 67 27.05 21.93 -38.77
CA LYS A 67 26.98 20.74 -37.95
C LYS A 67 26.10 21.12 -36.77
N THR A 68 24.84 20.70 -36.79
CA THR A 68 23.96 20.82 -35.65
C THR A 68 24.66 20.09 -34.51
N ARG A 69 25.11 20.84 -33.51
CA ARG A 69 25.82 20.29 -32.36
C ARG A 69 24.83 19.35 -31.65
N THR A 70 25.05 18.04 -31.78
CA THR A 70 24.28 17.06 -31.02
C THR A 70 24.58 17.27 -29.54
N VAL A 71 23.53 17.56 -28.76
CA VAL A 71 23.63 17.66 -27.31
C VAL A 71 24.03 16.29 -26.75
N LYS A 72 25.17 16.21 -26.06
CA LYS A 72 25.68 14.98 -25.44
C LYS A 72 25.70 15.15 -23.93
N PHE A 73 25.12 14.18 -23.24
CA PHE A 73 25.16 14.07 -21.78
C PHE A 73 26.18 13.00 -21.41
N ASN A 74 27.15 13.35 -20.56
CA ASN A 74 28.21 12.45 -20.12
C ASN A 74 28.03 12.19 -18.62
N PHE A 75 27.58 10.98 -18.25
CA PHE A 75 27.40 10.58 -16.86
C PHE A 75 27.70 9.09 -16.69
N ASP A 76 28.97 8.78 -16.41
CA ASP A 76 29.43 7.39 -16.27
C ASP A 76 29.44 6.91 -14.81
N THR A 77 29.24 7.81 -13.85
CA THR A 77 29.19 7.49 -12.42
C THR A 77 27.81 6.97 -11.98
N GLY A 78 27.77 6.32 -10.81
CA GLY A 78 26.54 5.78 -10.22
C GLY A 78 26.11 4.39 -10.72
N SER A 79 25.11 3.84 -10.03
CA SER A 79 24.49 2.54 -10.37
C SER A 79 23.70 2.62 -11.69
N GLU A 80 23.58 1.49 -12.41
CA GLU A 80 22.75 1.39 -13.62
C GLU A 80 21.31 1.89 -13.43
N LYS A 81 20.74 1.68 -12.23
CA LYS A 81 19.41 2.22 -11.89
C LYS A 81 19.39 3.74 -11.81
N ALA A 82 20.44 4.35 -11.23
CA ALA A 82 20.58 5.81 -11.13
C ALA A 82 20.79 6.43 -12.52
N LYS A 83 21.61 5.80 -13.37
CA LYS A 83 21.78 6.21 -14.77
C LYS A 83 20.47 6.14 -15.55
N SER A 84 19.68 5.09 -15.33
CA SER A 84 18.37 4.92 -15.98
C SER A 84 17.35 5.96 -15.52
N ALA A 85 17.33 6.26 -14.21
CA ALA A 85 16.52 7.35 -13.64
C ALA A 85 16.90 8.71 -14.25
N LEU A 86 18.20 8.98 -14.39
CA LEU A 86 18.67 10.22 -14.99
C LEU A 86 18.32 10.33 -16.49
N LYS A 87 18.43 9.23 -17.26
CA LYS A 87 17.97 9.18 -18.65
C LYS A 87 16.48 9.52 -18.78
N GLU A 88 15.66 9.02 -17.86
CA GLU A 88 14.24 9.38 -17.85
C GLU A 88 14.04 10.86 -17.54
N ILE A 89 14.77 11.41 -16.56
CA ILE A 89 14.76 12.85 -16.25
C ILE A 89 15.10 13.70 -17.48
N ILE A 90 16.16 13.34 -18.21
CA ILE A 90 16.55 14.03 -19.46
C ILE A 90 15.42 13.96 -20.47
N THR A 91 14.79 12.79 -20.62
CA THR A 91 13.65 12.59 -21.52
C THR A 91 12.43 13.41 -21.09
N LYS A 92 12.19 13.56 -19.78
CA LYS A 92 11.12 14.42 -19.24
C LYS A 92 11.36 15.89 -19.60
N VAL A 93 12.57 16.39 -19.36
CA VAL A 93 12.92 17.79 -19.71
C VAL A 93 12.81 18.00 -21.22
N GLN A 94 13.24 17.04 -22.04
CA GLN A 94 13.11 17.11 -23.49
C GLN A 94 11.65 17.19 -23.96
N LYS A 95 10.73 16.48 -23.28
CA LYS A 95 9.30 16.53 -23.58
C LYS A 95 8.68 17.88 -23.22
N LEU A 96 9.20 18.55 -22.17
CA LEU A 96 8.74 19.88 -21.75
C LEU A 96 9.31 20.99 -22.64
N GLY A 97 10.52 20.83 -23.16
CA GLY A 97 11.12 21.80 -24.08
C GLY A 97 12.33 21.24 -24.84
N THR A 98 12.44 21.61 -26.11
CA THR A 98 13.54 21.18 -27.00
C THR A 98 14.87 21.88 -26.71
N SER A 99 14.85 22.96 -25.93
CA SER A 99 16.02 23.81 -25.64
C SER A 99 16.85 23.37 -24.44
N TYR A 100 16.40 22.37 -23.66
CA TYR A 100 17.05 21.89 -22.42
C TYR A 100 17.41 22.98 -21.40
N LYS A 101 16.77 24.15 -21.48
CA LYS A 101 16.91 25.24 -20.52
C LYS A 101 16.08 24.95 -19.28
N VAL A 102 16.68 25.09 -18.11
CA VAL A 102 16.05 24.76 -16.84
C VAL A 102 16.44 25.79 -15.79
N ASN A 103 15.56 26.00 -14.81
CA ASN A 103 15.91 26.74 -13.61
C ASN A 103 16.56 25.77 -12.62
N PHE A 104 17.77 26.04 -12.18
CA PHE A 104 18.50 25.21 -11.22
C PHE A 104 18.53 25.87 -9.84
N VAL A 105 18.19 25.10 -8.80
CA VAL A 105 18.35 25.54 -7.41
C VAL A 105 19.75 25.21 -6.96
N ASN A 106 20.60 26.23 -6.82
CA ASN A 106 21.94 26.04 -6.25
C ASN A 106 21.83 25.65 -4.77
N PRO A 107 22.45 24.54 -4.33
CA PRO A 107 22.35 24.06 -2.96
C PRO A 107 23.04 24.98 -1.95
N GLU A 108 24.08 25.70 -2.39
CA GLU A 108 24.87 26.58 -1.52
C GLU A 108 24.28 28.00 -1.39
N SER A 109 23.74 28.54 -2.48
CA SER A 109 23.22 29.92 -2.50
C SER A 109 21.70 30.00 -2.36
N ASN A 110 20.98 28.87 -2.47
CA ASN A 110 19.51 28.79 -2.52
C ASN A 110 18.86 29.75 -3.55
N ARG A 111 19.64 30.21 -4.55
CA ARG A 111 19.17 31.07 -5.63
C ARG A 111 18.87 30.24 -6.87
N LEU A 112 17.89 30.71 -7.63
CA LEU A 112 17.52 30.16 -8.94
C LEU A 112 18.48 30.72 -9.99
N ALA A 113 19.08 29.83 -10.77
CA ALA A 113 19.89 30.18 -11.93
C ALA A 113 19.34 29.49 -13.19
N GLU A 114 19.15 30.23 -14.27
CA GLU A 114 18.85 29.64 -15.58
C GLU A 114 20.13 28.96 -16.10
N MET A 115 20.08 27.65 -16.30
CA MET A 115 21.20 26.85 -16.77
C MET A 115 20.76 25.86 -17.84
N HIS A 116 21.71 25.33 -18.60
CA HIS A 116 21.46 24.25 -19.53
C HIS A 116 21.57 22.90 -18.80
N LEU A 117 20.64 21.97 -19.03
CA LEU A 117 20.60 20.68 -18.34
C LEU A 117 21.92 19.90 -18.45
N VAL A 118 22.59 20.01 -19.59
CA VAL A 118 23.88 19.34 -19.85
C VAL A 118 24.93 19.70 -18.82
N ASP A 119 25.02 20.98 -18.45
CA ASP A 119 26.04 21.47 -17.53
C ASP A 119 25.78 20.92 -16.13
N ILE A 120 24.51 20.83 -15.73
CA ILE A 120 24.08 20.26 -14.46
C ILE A 120 24.38 18.75 -14.43
N VAL A 121 24.01 18.02 -15.48
CA VAL A 121 24.20 16.56 -15.56
C VAL A 121 25.68 16.20 -15.56
N ASN A 122 26.50 16.90 -16.33
CA ASN A 122 27.93 16.61 -16.45
C ASN A 122 28.72 16.96 -15.17
N THR A 123 28.22 17.91 -14.36
CA THR A 123 28.85 18.29 -13.08
C THR A 123 28.36 17.46 -11.89
N THR A 124 27.24 16.75 -12.04
CA THR A 124 26.64 15.96 -10.94
C THR A 124 27.29 14.59 -10.82
N ASP A 125 27.80 14.27 -9.63
CA ASP A 125 28.26 12.91 -9.30
C ASP A 125 27.09 12.05 -8.78
N LEU A 126 26.65 11.09 -9.59
CA LEU A 126 25.55 10.17 -9.31
C LEU A 126 25.83 9.13 -8.22
N ASN A 127 27.03 9.11 -7.63
CA ASN A 127 27.30 8.33 -6.42
C ASN A 127 26.81 9.03 -5.15
N LYS A 128 26.77 10.37 -5.16
CA LYS A 128 26.45 11.20 -3.98
C LYS A 128 25.13 11.93 -4.14
N HIS A 129 24.91 12.57 -5.29
CA HIS A 129 23.75 13.41 -5.54
C HIS A 129 22.97 12.95 -6.77
N GLY A 130 21.64 13.01 -6.66
CA GLY A 130 20.69 12.81 -7.74
C GLY A 130 20.03 14.14 -8.12
N LEU A 131 19.21 14.09 -9.17
CA LEU A 131 18.44 15.22 -9.65
C LEU A 131 16.95 14.95 -9.46
N LEU A 132 16.22 16.00 -9.10
CA LEU A 132 14.76 16.03 -9.08
C LEU A 132 14.30 17.08 -10.08
N VAL A 133 13.36 16.71 -10.94
CA VAL A 133 12.68 17.65 -11.85
C VAL A 133 11.29 17.95 -11.30
N ILE A 134 11.01 19.22 -11.13
CA ILE A 134 9.69 19.75 -10.82
C ILE A 134 9.12 20.33 -12.12
N GLU A 135 8.01 19.75 -12.55
CA GLU A 135 7.29 20.18 -13.75
C GLU A 135 6.74 21.60 -13.53
N PRO A 136 6.83 22.49 -14.54
CA PRO A 136 6.32 23.85 -14.43
C PRO A 136 4.79 23.85 -14.31
N LYS A 137 4.22 24.85 -13.63
CA LYS A 137 2.76 24.97 -13.47
C LYS A 137 2.11 25.55 -14.73
N THR A 138 2.86 26.33 -15.49
CA THR A 138 2.42 26.96 -16.74
C THR A 138 3.31 26.49 -17.90
N GLU A 139 2.77 26.41 -19.11
CA GLU A 139 3.52 25.98 -20.30
C GLU A 139 4.65 26.95 -20.69
N THR A 140 4.62 28.18 -20.18
CA THR A 140 5.62 29.23 -20.45
C THR A 140 6.80 29.21 -19.48
N GLU A 141 6.70 28.48 -18.36
CA GLU A 141 7.74 28.41 -17.34
C GLU A 141 8.76 27.31 -17.65
N LEU A 142 10.03 27.58 -17.32
CA LEU A 142 11.09 26.58 -17.43
C LEU A 142 10.98 25.56 -16.28
N PRO A 143 11.25 24.27 -16.55
CA PRO A 143 11.26 23.25 -15.51
C PRO A 143 12.33 23.55 -14.46
N LEU A 144 12.01 23.23 -13.21
CA LEU A 144 12.88 23.49 -12.07
C LEU A 144 13.64 22.20 -11.69
N ILE A 145 14.95 22.30 -11.52
CA ILE A 145 15.82 21.20 -11.13
C ILE A 145 16.43 21.46 -9.76
N ARG A 146 16.39 20.45 -8.91
CA ARG A 146 16.98 20.46 -7.57
C ARG A 146 17.89 19.25 -7.37
N LEU A 147 19.00 19.45 -6.67
CA LEU A 147 19.84 18.35 -6.17
C LEU A 147 19.16 17.67 -4.97
N ILE A 148 19.08 16.34 -5.03
CA ILE A 148 18.54 15.47 -3.99
C ILE A 148 19.50 14.30 -3.74
N ASP A 149 19.20 13.44 -2.77
CA ASP A 149 19.96 12.21 -2.59
C ASP A 149 19.67 11.21 -3.73
N VAL A 150 20.69 10.48 -4.16
CA VAL A 150 20.56 9.46 -5.22
C VAL A 150 19.52 8.41 -4.86
N LYS A 151 19.39 8.07 -3.57
CA LYS A 151 18.39 7.13 -3.07
C LYS A 151 16.97 7.59 -3.36
N ASP A 152 16.69 8.88 -3.17
CA ASP A 152 15.37 9.45 -3.41
C ASP A 152 15.06 9.51 -4.91
N MET A 153 16.05 9.89 -5.74
CA MET A 153 15.91 9.87 -7.21
C MET A 153 15.59 8.47 -7.73
N VAL A 154 16.30 7.44 -7.26
CA VAL A 154 16.06 6.04 -7.65
C VAL A 154 14.73 5.53 -7.13
N LYS A 155 14.32 5.95 -5.93
CA LYS A 155 13.02 5.60 -5.35
C LYS A 155 11.87 6.17 -6.19
N GLU A 156 11.91 7.45 -6.52
CA GLU A 156 10.87 8.08 -7.36
C GLU A 156 10.79 7.43 -8.74
N TYR A 157 11.94 7.12 -9.35
CA TYR A 157 12.00 6.37 -10.60
C TYR A 157 11.34 4.99 -10.49
N SER A 158 11.66 4.25 -9.41
CA SER A 158 11.10 2.92 -9.16
C SER A 158 9.58 2.97 -8.90
N ASP A 159 9.12 3.95 -8.13
CA ASP A 159 7.71 4.17 -7.82
C ASP A 159 6.91 4.53 -9.10
N ARG A 160 7.50 5.34 -9.98
CA ARG A 160 6.90 5.67 -11.27
C ARG A 160 6.81 4.47 -12.20
N LEU A 161 7.89 3.67 -12.32
CA LEU A 161 7.85 2.42 -13.09
C LEU A 161 6.82 1.44 -12.53
N ALA A 162 6.72 1.33 -11.21
CA ALA A 162 5.72 0.51 -10.55
C ALA A 162 4.30 1.01 -10.89
N ALA A 163 4.07 2.33 -10.86
CA ALA A 163 2.78 2.92 -11.22
C ALA A 163 2.40 2.70 -12.70
N ILE A 164 3.38 2.76 -13.62
CA ILE A 164 3.14 2.45 -15.04
C ILE A 164 2.75 0.98 -15.20
N LYS A 165 3.52 0.06 -14.60
CA LYS A 165 3.19 -1.37 -14.62
C LYS A 165 1.86 -1.70 -13.95
N GLU A 166 1.52 -1.01 -12.87
CA GLU A 166 0.22 -1.15 -12.21
C GLU A 166 -0.91 -0.75 -13.15
N LYS A 167 -0.78 0.39 -13.85
CA LYS A 167 -1.76 0.83 -14.87
C LYS A 167 -1.87 -0.16 -16.03
N GLU A 168 -0.76 -0.69 -16.52
CA GLU A 168 -0.74 -1.71 -17.58
C GLU A 168 -1.45 -2.99 -17.14
N LEU A 169 -1.14 -3.49 -15.94
CA LEU A 169 -1.79 -4.69 -15.38
C LEU A 169 -3.29 -4.49 -15.15
N LEU A 170 -3.71 -3.29 -14.76
CA LEU A 170 -5.12 -2.95 -14.64
C LEU A 170 -5.81 -2.86 -16.01
N ALA A 171 -5.16 -2.27 -17.02
CA ALA A 171 -5.68 -2.23 -18.39
C ALA A 171 -5.82 -3.63 -19.00
N LEU A 172 -4.91 -4.54 -18.65
CA LEU A 172 -4.96 -5.96 -19.01
C LEU A 172 -5.98 -6.77 -18.19
N GLY A 173 -6.69 -6.16 -17.23
CA GLY A 173 -7.72 -6.82 -16.43
C GLY A 173 -7.18 -7.78 -15.36
N SER A 174 -5.93 -7.59 -14.90
CA SER A 174 -5.34 -8.46 -13.88
C SER A 174 -6.11 -8.39 -12.55
N PHE A 175 -6.71 -9.51 -12.16
CA PHE A 175 -7.44 -9.64 -10.89
C PHE A 175 -6.55 -9.37 -9.66
N ALA A 176 -5.26 -9.73 -9.72
CA ALA A 176 -4.32 -9.49 -8.63
C ALA A 176 -4.07 -7.98 -8.43
N ALA A 177 -3.90 -7.23 -9.52
CA ALA A 177 -3.72 -5.77 -9.46
C ALA A 177 -4.99 -5.08 -8.94
N GLN A 178 -6.16 -5.49 -9.42
CA GLN A 178 -7.43 -4.94 -8.96
C GLN A 178 -7.67 -5.20 -7.46
N ARG A 179 -7.32 -6.39 -6.97
CA ARG A 179 -7.41 -6.71 -5.54
C ARG A 179 -6.47 -5.85 -4.70
N ALA A 180 -5.22 -5.65 -5.14
CA ALA A 180 -4.25 -4.82 -4.43
C ALA A 180 -4.71 -3.35 -4.36
N MET A 181 -5.22 -2.80 -5.47
CA MET A 181 -5.75 -1.44 -5.55
C MET A 181 -6.97 -1.25 -4.63
N ASN A 182 -7.91 -2.21 -4.63
CA ASN A 182 -9.06 -2.18 -3.72
C ASN A 182 -8.65 -2.24 -2.24
N GLN A 183 -7.63 -3.03 -1.89
CA GLN A 183 -7.12 -3.09 -0.52
C GLN A 183 -6.48 -1.77 -0.09
N ARG A 184 -5.68 -1.14 -0.96
CA ARG A 184 -5.09 0.17 -0.70
C ARG A 184 -6.17 1.23 -0.50
N MET A 185 -7.18 1.27 -1.38
CA MET A 185 -8.30 2.21 -1.27
C MET A 185 -9.08 2.00 0.03
N GLN A 186 -9.34 0.75 0.44
CA GLN A 186 -9.97 0.46 1.73
C GLN A 186 -9.10 0.88 2.92
N ALA A 187 -7.78 0.71 2.83
CA ALA A 187 -6.86 1.14 3.88
C ALA A 187 -6.82 2.67 4.00
N GLU A 188 -6.82 3.40 2.89
CA GLU A 188 -6.88 4.86 2.85
C GLU A 188 -8.20 5.38 3.44
N LYS A 189 -9.35 4.77 3.07
CA LYS A 189 -10.65 5.08 3.72
C LYS A 189 -10.61 4.85 5.23
N LYS A 190 -10.05 3.73 5.67
CA LYS A 190 -9.93 3.41 7.11
C LYS A 190 -8.98 4.34 7.88
N LYS A 191 -8.03 5.01 7.23
CA LYS A 191 -7.15 5.99 7.88
C LYS A 191 -7.90 7.28 8.22
N GLY A 192 -8.79 7.74 7.33
CA GLY A 192 -9.61 8.94 7.56
C GLY A 192 -10.90 8.70 8.35
N ALA A 193 -11.37 7.45 8.45
CA ALA A 193 -12.63 7.12 9.11
C ALA A 193 -12.62 7.32 10.63
N THR A 194 -13.61 8.05 11.13
CA THR A 194 -13.93 8.22 12.55
C THR A 194 -14.12 6.85 13.21
N LYS A 195 -13.44 6.63 14.34
CA LYS A 195 -13.52 5.35 15.05
C LYS A 195 -14.79 5.30 15.87
N ILE A 196 -15.59 4.26 15.66
CA ILE A 196 -16.81 4.04 16.43
C ILE A 196 -16.58 2.87 17.40
N LEU A 197 -16.84 3.11 18.67
CA LEU A 197 -16.90 2.10 19.72
C LEU A 197 -18.38 1.80 19.99
N THR A 198 -18.80 0.56 19.73
CA THR A 198 -20.19 0.16 20.00
C THR A 198 -20.35 -0.46 21.38
N LEU A 199 -21.43 -0.10 22.06
CA LEU A 199 -21.89 -0.59 23.36
C LEU A 199 -23.35 -1.02 23.25
N SER A 200 -23.71 -2.09 23.95
CA SER A 200 -25.10 -2.55 23.98
C SER A 200 -25.79 -2.13 25.26
N TRP A 201 -27.09 -1.83 25.21
CA TRP A 201 -27.91 -1.63 26.42
C TRP A 201 -27.87 -2.84 27.37
N SER A 202 -27.76 -4.05 26.84
CA SER A 202 -27.67 -5.29 27.61
C SER A 202 -26.23 -5.69 28.00
N ILE A 203 -25.30 -4.74 28.02
CA ILE A 203 -23.93 -4.99 28.48
C ILE A 203 -23.90 -5.26 29.99
N SER A 204 -23.06 -6.20 30.45
CA SER A 204 -22.87 -6.40 31.88
C SER A 204 -22.03 -5.28 32.49
N VAL A 205 -22.26 -4.96 33.75
CA VAL A 205 -21.47 -3.97 34.50
C VAL A 205 -19.99 -4.35 34.53
N SER A 206 -19.69 -5.65 34.64
CA SER A 206 -18.32 -6.17 34.61
C SER A 206 -17.63 -5.98 33.26
N ASP A 207 -18.34 -6.16 32.14
CA ASP A 207 -17.80 -5.95 30.79
C ASP A 207 -17.58 -4.45 30.52
N LEU A 208 -18.51 -3.61 30.97
CA LEU A 208 -18.39 -2.16 30.88
C LEU A 208 -17.19 -1.63 31.67
N ALA A 209 -17.05 -2.04 32.94
CA ALA A 209 -16.02 -1.56 33.85
C ALA A 209 -14.62 -2.09 33.52
N ASN A 210 -14.49 -3.29 32.94
CA ASN A 210 -13.20 -3.90 32.68
C ASN A 210 -12.82 -3.85 31.19
N GLN A 211 -13.62 -4.45 30.30
CA GLN A 211 -13.24 -4.57 28.89
C GLN A 211 -13.41 -3.22 28.18
N LYS A 212 -14.59 -2.61 28.30
CA LYS A 212 -14.91 -1.37 27.58
C LYS A 212 -14.18 -0.16 28.15
N LYS A 213 -14.03 -0.06 29.47
CA LYS A 213 -13.11 0.92 30.10
C LYS A 213 -11.73 0.86 29.48
N ASN A 214 -11.13 -0.34 29.38
CA ASN A 214 -9.80 -0.50 28.78
C ASN A 214 -9.77 -0.14 27.29
N GLU A 215 -10.83 -0.43 26.53
CA GLU A 215 -10.95 -0.02 25.13
C GLU A 215 -11.09 1.51 24.97
N ILE A 216 -11.83 2.17 25.85
CA ILE A 216 -11.99 3.63 25.90
C ILE A 216 -10.66 4.26 26.26
N MET A 217 -10.03 3.85 27.36
CA MET A 217 -8.73 4.36 27.81
C MET A 217 -7.65 4.21 26.74
N LYS A 218 -7.61 3.09 26.01
CA LYS A 218 -6.68 2.92 24.89
C LYS A 218 -6.91 3.90 23.74
N ARG A 219 -8.15 4.32 23.47
CA ARG A 219 -8.45 5.31 22.44
C ARG A 219 -8.15 6.72 22.92
N VAL A 220 -8.53 7.04 24.15
CA VAL A 220 -8.19 8.31 24.81
C VAL A 220 -6.66 8.49 24.84
N ASN A 221 -5.92 7.45 25.22
CA ASN A 221 -4.46 7.48 25.27
C ASN A 221 -3.77 7.70 23.91
N LYS A 222 -4.42 7.32 22.81
CA LYS A 222 -3.93 7.58 21.45
C LYS A 222 -4.17 9.02 20.99
N GLY A 223 -5.07 9.75 21.65
CA GLY A 223 -5.44 11.11 21.28
C GLY A 223 -6.39 11.21 20.08
N ASP A 224 -6.87 10.09 19.54
CA ASP A 224 -7.78 10.07 18.40
C ASP A 224 -9.21 10.45 18.85
N LYS A 225 -9.91 11.27 18.07
CA LYS A 225 -11.36 11.49 18.25
C LYS A 225 -12.13 10.22 17.91
N PHE A 226 -13.12 9.87 18.72
CA PHE A 226 -13.92 8.67 18.51
C PHE A 226 -15.35 8.86 19.01
N ILE A 227 -16.25 8.04 18.48
CA ILE A 227 -17.68 8.05 18.83
C ILE A 227 -17.97 6.80 19.64
N ILE A 228 -18.66 6.93 20.77
CA ILE A 228 -19.27 5.78 21.47
C ILE A 228 -20.73 5.72 21.08
N PHE A 229 -21.15 4.61 20.47
CA PHE A 229 -22.53 4.38 20.06
C PHE A 229 -23.15 3.32 20.95
N VAL A 230 -24.20 3.70 21.67
CA VAL A 230 -24.95 2.84 22.59
C VAL A 230 -26.31 2.51 22.00
N GLY A 231 -26.64 1.24 21.93
CA GLY A 231 -27.91 0.80 21.36
C GLY A 231 -28.20 -0.68 21.58
N GLU A 232 -29.19 -1.21 20.87
CA GLU A 232 -29.48 -2.63 20.90
C GLU A 232 -28.49 -3.44 20.08
N LYS A 233 -28.18 -4.67 20.51
CA LYS A 233 -27.20 -5.56 19.86
C LYS A 233 -27.43 -5.73 18.35
N SER A 234 -28.69 -5.78 17.91
CA SER A 234 -29.05 -5.93 16.48
C SER A 234 -28.76 -4.67 15.63
N SER A 235 -28.67 -3.50 16.27
CA SER A 235 -28.40 -2.21 15.64
C SER A 235 -26.92 -1.84 15.62
N LEU A 236 -26.09 -2.49 16.45
CA LEU A 236 -24.66 -2.18 16.55
C LEU A 236 -23.86 -2.66 15.33
N TYR A 237 -24.36 -3.65 14.58
CA TYR A 237 -23.66 -4.18 13.41
C TYR A 237 -23.56 -3.15 12.29
N SER A 238 -24.63 -2.38 12.03
CA SER A 238 -24.61 -1.29 11.06
C SER A 238 -23.68 -0.17 11.48
N ALA A 239 -23.71 0.23 12.76
CA ALA A 239 -22.86 1.30 13.30
C ALA A 239 -21.37 0.93 13.26
N ARG A 240 -21.01 -0.35 13.44
CA ARG A 240 -19.61 -0.80 13.38
C ARG A 240 -19.02 -0.74 11.97
N ASN A 241 -19.87 -0.90 10.95
CA ASN A 241 -19.46 -0.97 9.55
C ASN A 241 -19.64 0.36 8.80
N SER A 242 -20.29 1.35 9.42
CA SER A 242 -20.54 2.67 8.83
C SER A 242 -19.36 3.63 9.00
N SER A 243 -18.16 3.20 8.58
CA SER A 243 -16.91 3.98 8.71
C SER A 243 -16.98 5.39 8.09
N ASP A 244 -17.94 5.62 7.20
CA ASP A 244 -17.99 6.81 6.34
C ASP A 244 -19.24 7.69 6.58
N LYS A 245 -20.07 7.43 7.61
CA LYS A 245 -21.36 8.12 7.74
C LYS A 245 -21.76 8.42 9.19
N GLU A 246 -21.10 9.39 9.80
CA GLU A 246 -21.60 10.03 11.04
C GLU A 246 -23.06 10.48 10.87
N ASP A 247 -23.39 11.07 9.72
CA ASP A 247 -24.76 11.46 9.34
C ASP A 247 -25.76 10.28 9.31
N SER A 248 -25.31 9.08 8.97
CA SER A 248 -26.17 7.89 8.98
C SER A 248 -26.38 7.35 10.38
N ILE A 249 -25.44 7.59 11.30
CA ILE A 249 -25.58 7.23 12.71
C ILE A 249 -26.53 8.21 13.38
N LEU A 250 -26.39 9.52 13.11
CA LEU A 250 -27.32 10.55 13.57
C LEU A 250 -28.78 10.24 13.23
N LYS A 251 -29.06 9.84 11.98
CA LYS A 251 -30.41 9.41 11.55
C LYS A 251 -30.94 8.16 12.25
N GLN A 252 -30.06 7.38 12.87
CA GLN A 252 -30.39 6.14 13.56
C GLN A 252 -30.66 6.33 15.04
N LEU A 253 -30.37 7.51 15.62
CA LEU A 253 -30.54 7.77 17.06
C LEU A 253 -31.99 7.62 17.53
N ASP A 254 -32.95 8.08 16.73
CA ASP A 254 -34.38 8.04 17.09
C ASP A 254 -35.03 6.67 16.86
N THR A 255 -34.31 5.71 16.27
CA THR A 255 -34.88 4.40 15.95
C THR A 255 -34.63 3.39 17.06
N SER A 256 -35.70 2.95 17.73
CA SER A 256 -35.67 1.82 18.66
C SER A 256 -36.22 0.56 17.99
N ARG A 257 -35.67 -0.61 18.29
CA ARG A 257 -36.30 -1.92 17.96
C ARG A 257 -36.78 -2.63 19.24
N THR A 258 -36.74 -1.92 20.37
CA THR A 258 -37.25 -2.39 21.65
C THR A 258 -38.76 -2.44 21.53
N LYS A 259 -39.35 -3.57 21.91
CA LYS A 259 -40.80 -3.80 21.81
C LYS A 259 -41.48 -3.26 23.07
N TRP A 260 -41.41 -1.95 23.26
CA TRP A 260 -41.96 -1.26 24.43
C TRP A 260 -43.43 -1.63 24.66
N ASP A 261 -44.23 -1.70 23.58
CA ASP A 261 -45.67 -2.04 23.63
C ASP A 261 -45.99 -3.45 24.13
N ARG A 262 -44.99 -4.32 24.30
CA ARG A 262 -45.17 -5.72 24.73
C ARG A 262 -44.64 -5.99 26.13
N MET A 263 -44.06 -4.99 26.77
CA MET A 263 -43.46 -5.11 28.10
C MET A 263 -44.48 -4.67 29.14
N ASP A 264 -44.57 -5.42 30.24
CA ASP A 264 -45.37 -5.02 31.39
C ASP A 264 -44.66 -3.88 32.15
N GLU A 265 -45.38 -3.14 32.99
CA GLU A 265 -44.88 -1.93 33.67
C GLU A 265 -43.61 -2.20 34.51
N ASP A 266 -43.55 -3.34 35.19
CA ASP A 266 -42.37 -3.77 35.96
C ASP A 266 -41.15 -4.05 35.06
N GLU A 267 -41.38 -4.64 33.88
CA GLU A 267 -40.31 -4.95 32.93
C GLU A 267 -39.77 -3.66 32.29
N LEU A 268 -40.67 -2.72 31.98
CA LEU A 268 -40.34 -1.40 31.47
C LEU A 268 -39.45 -0.63 32.46
N THR A 269 -39.86 -0.55 33.73
CA THR A 269 -39.09 0.18 34.75
C THR A 269 -37.73 -0.46 35.01
N LEU A 270 -37.63 -1.80 35.00
CA LEU A 270 -36.36 -2.50 35.12
C LEU A 270 -35.43 -2.25 33.94
N GLU A 271 -35.94 -2.24 32.72
CA GLU A 271 -35.14 -1.95 31.52
C GLU A 271 -34.64 -0.50 31.51
N MET A 272 -35.48 0.46 31.90
CA MET A 272 -35.09 1.86 32.01
C MET A 272 -33.97 2.06 33.05
N LYS A 273 -34.12 1.48 34.25
CA LYS A 273 -33.07 1.51 35.28
C LYS A 273 -31.76 0.89 34.81
N LYS A 274 -31.80 -0.19 34.01
CA LYS A 274 -30.58 -0.79 33.44
C LYS A 274 -29.89 0.18 32.48
N ARG A 275 -30.65 0.84 31.61
CA ARG A 275 -30.07 1.79 30.64
C ARG A 275 -29.51 3.04 31.33
N GLU A 276 -30.19 3.53 32.37
CA GLU A 276 -29.71 4.62 33.22
C GLU A 276 -28.39 4.25 33.90
N LEU A 277 -28.29 3.05 34.47
CA LEU A 277 -27.05 2.58 35.11
C LEU A 277 -25.89 2.48 34.10
N VAL A 278 -26.15 2.01 32.89
CA VAL A 278 -25.14 1.97 31.81
C VAL A 278 -24.67 3.37 31.44
N LEU A 279 -25.60 4.34 31.37
CA LEU A 279 -25.29 5.73 31.07
C LEU A 279 -24.45 6.38 32.18
N GLU A 280 -24.90 6.28 33.43
CA GLU A 280 -24.22 6.84 34.60
C GLU A 280 -22.79 6.30 34.68
N ARG A 281 -22.63 4.98 34.52
CA ARG A 281 -21.31 4.38 34.56
C ARG A 281 -20.43 4.80 33.39
N LEU A 282 -21.02 5.03 32.20
CA LEU A 282 -20.27 5.50 31.05
C LEU A 282 -19.83 6.96 31.22
N THR A 283 -20.69 7.83 31.76
CA THR A 283 -20.35 9.22 32.06
C THR A 283 -19.23 9.31 33.11
N GLU A 284 -19.32 8.54 34.20
CA GLU A 284 -18.26 8.45 35.20
C GLU A 284 -16.91 8.04 34.57
N LEU A 285 -16.91 7.04 33.69
CA LEU A 285 -15.69 6.59 33.01
C LEU A 285 -15.09 7.66 32.07
N LEU A 286 -15.94 8.43 31.40
CA LEU A 286 -15.49 9.51 30.52
C LEU A 286 -14.95 10.70 31.31
N GLU A 287 -15.58 11.04 32.44
CA GLU A 287 -15.12 12.06 33.38
C GLU A 287 -13.79 11.65 34.04
N GLU A 288 -13.67 10.41 34.53
CA GLU A 288 -12.42 9.82 35.05
C GLU A 288 -11.29 9.89 34.01
N SER A 289 -11.62 9.69 32.73
CA SER A 289 -10.64 9.78 31.64
C SER A 289 -10.23 11.22 31.28
N GLY A 290 -10.91 12.22 31.85
CA GLY A 290 -10.66 13.65 31.60
C GLY A 290 -10.97 14.10 30.18
N SER A 291 -11.79 13.35 29.43
CA SER A 291 -12.12 13.63 28.02
C SER A 291 -13.26 14.63 27.89
N LYS A 292 -13.25 15.46 26.85
CA LYS A 292 -14.44 16.26 26.49
C LYS A 292 -15.37 15.37 25.68
N TYR A 293 -16.67 15.36 26.00
CA TYR A 293 -17.65 14.62 25.22
C TYR A 293 -18.93 15.41 25.01
N GLU A 294 -19.58 15.18 23.87
CA GLU A 294 -20.92 15.68 23.56
C GLU A 294 -21.87 14.49 23.46
N VAL A 295 -23.02 14.59 24.10
CA VAL A 295 -24.03 13.51 24.15
C VAL A 295 -25.19 13.88 23.25
N SER A 296 -25.61 12.96 22.39
CA SER A 296 -26.82 13.11 21.57
C SER A 296 -27.61 11.81 21.54
N GLY A 297 -28.94 11.91 21.50
CA GLY A 297 -29.86 10.77 21.40
C GLY A 297 -30.69 10.56 22.66
N ASN A 298 -31.45 9.46 22.67
CA ASN A 298 -32.45 9.18 23.69
C ASN A 298 -32.21 7.83 24.36
N LEU A 299 -32.55 7.77 25.65
CA LEU A 299 -32.45 6.58 26.49
C LEU A 299 -33.36 5.44 26.00
N ASP A 300 -34.53 5.80 25.46
CA ASP A 300 -35.52 4.86 24.93
C ASP A 300 -35.12 4.23 23.58
N ALA A 301 -34.17 4.86 22.89
CA ALA A 301 -33.71 4.43 21.59
C ALA A 301 -32.20 4.17 21.63
N ARG A 302 -31.41 5.15 21.22
CA ARG A 302 -29.95 5.02 21.09
C ARG A 302 -29.28 6.32 21.50
N MET A 303 -28.05 6.19 21.97
CA MET A 303 -27.23 7.30 22.41
C MET A 303 -25.88 7.29 21.73
N MET A 304 -25.35 8.49 21.53
CA MET A 304 -24.07 8.74 20.89
C MET A 304 -23.26 9.71 21.76
N PHE A 305 -22.01 9.36 22.01
CA PHE A 305 -21.05 10.19 22.71
C PHE A 305 -19.91 10.52 21.76
N ASN A 306 -19.80 11.78 21.36
CA ASN A 306 -18.71 12.29 20.56
C ASN A 306 -17.55 12.65 21.48
N VAL A 307 -16.56 11.75 21.60
CA VAL A 307 -15.46 11.89 22.55
C VAL A 307 -14.25 12.52 21.86
N SER A 308 -13.83 13.66 22.41
CA SER A 308 -12.60 14.36 22.06
C SER A 308 -11.62 14.28 23.24
N PRO A 309 -10.61 13.40 23.18
CA PRO A 309 -9.56 13.33 24.20
C PRO A 309 -8.86 14.69 24.37
N LYS A 310 -8.41 15.00 25.59
CA LYS A 310 -7.50 16.14 25.79
C LYS A 310 -6.20 15.84 25.04
N ALA A 311 -5.74 16.81 24.23
CA ALA A 311 -4.49 16.68 23.52
C ALA A 311 -3.36 16.44 24.53
N LYS A 312 -2.67 15.31 24.43
CA LYS A 312 -1.40 15.13 25.13
C LYS A 312 -0.43 16.13 24.51
N SER A 313 0.22 16.96 25.33
CA SER A 313 1.44 17.64 24.90
C SER A 313 2.42 16.56 24.44
N ASN A 314 3.17 16.81 23.36
CA ASN A 314 4.13 15.85 22.78
C ASN A 314 5.29 15.45 23.74
N ALA A 315 5.22 15.81 25.03
CA ALA A 315 6.24 15.54 26.03
C ALA A 315 6.09 14.17 26.74
N ASP A 316 4.89 13.55 26.73
CA ASP A 316 4.62 12.32 27.50
C ASP A 316 4.62 11.02 26.67
N VAL A 317 5.20 11.04 25.46
CA VAL A 317 5.18 9.88 24.54
C VAL A 317 6.37 8.93 24.74
N ASP A 318 7.40 9.31 25.50
CA ASP A 318 8.64 8.51 25.63
C ASP A 318 8.70 7.52 26.81
N GLU A 319 7.68 7.45 27.69
CA GLU A 319 7.69 6.52 28.83
C GLU A 319 6.54 5.49 28.85
N ALA A 320 5.94 5.18 27.69
CA ALA A 320 5.10 4.00 27.59
C ALA A 320 5.98 2.76 27.37
N GLU A 321 6.35 2.08 28.46
CA GLU A 321 7.00 0.77 28.43
C GLU A 321 6.36 -0.15 27.36
N LEU A 322 7.20 -0.60 26.43
CA LEU A 322 6.83 -1.50 25.34
C LEU A 322 5.99 -2.66 25.85
N SER A 323 4.79 -2.81 25.29
CA SER A 323 3.86 -3.88 25.65
C SER A 323 4.55 -5.25 25.53
N PRO A 324 4.31 -6.22 26.43
CA PRO A 324 4.91 -7.57 26.37
C PRO A 324 4.70 -8.29 25.01
N LYS A 325 3.69 -7.87 24.23
CA LYS A 325 3.45 -8.37 22.86
C LYS A 325 4.44 -7.84 21.81
N GLU A 326 4.96 -6.63 21.98
CA GLU A 326 5.95 -6.04 21.08
C GLU A 326 7.34 -6.60 21.36
N LEU A 327 7.70 -6.81 22.62
CA LEU A 327 8.90 -7.54 23.04
C LEU A 327 8.94 -8.98 22.48
N LYS A 328 7.79 -9.67 22.46
CA LYS A 328 7.70 -11.03 21.89
C LYS A 328 7.81 -11.05 20.35
N ARG A 329 7.31 -10.02 19.66
CA ARG A 329 7.50 -9.86 18.20
C ARG A 329 8.94 -9.49 17.85
N ALA A 330 9.57 -8.58 18.60
CA ALA A 330 10.97 -8.21 18.44
C ALA A 330 11.92 -9.40 18.66
N ARG A 331 11.68 -10.21 19.70
CA ARG A 331 12.45 -11.46 19.94
C ARG A 331 12.28 -12.50 18.83
N LYS A 332 11.08 -12.60 18.22
CA LYS A 332 10.84 -13.53 17.13
C LYS A 332 11.54 -13.11 15.84
N LEU A 333 11.53 -11.80 15.53
CA LEU A 333 12.27 -11.21 14.41
C LEU A 333 13.80 -11.28 14.60
N GLY A 334 14.30 -11.15 15.84
CA GLY A 334 15.71 -11.36 16.16
C GLY A 334 16.18 -12.79 15.87
N ARG A 335 15.39 -13.79 16.29
CA ARG A 335 15.69 -15.21 16.03
C ARG A 335 15.64 -15.61 14.55
N GLU A 336 14.81 -14.95 13.73
CA GLU A 336 14.81 -15.17 12.28
C GLU A 336 16.05 -14.55 11.61
N LYS A 337 16.47 -13.36 12.04
CA LYS A 337 17.69 -12.71 11.52
C LYS A 337 18.98 -13.47 11.88
N GLU A 338 19.03 -14.06 13.08
CA GLU A 338 20.16 -14.88 13.54
C GLU A 338 20.24 -16.20 12.76
N LYS A 339 19.10 -16.84 12.47
CA LYS A 339 19.05 -18.03 11.60
C LYS A 339 19.47 -17.76 10.15
N THR A 340 19.17 -16.57 9.62
CA THR A 340 19.63 -16.18 8.27
C THR A 340 21.11 -15.81 8.24
N ARG A 341 21.70 -15.31 9.34
CA ARG A 341 23.15 -15.08 9.41
C ARG A 341 23.92 -16.40 9.47
N ASN A 342 23.53 -17.32 10.35
CA ASN A 342 24.22 -18.60 10.46
C ASN A 342 24.12 -19.46 9.19
N LYS A 343 23.03 -19.35 8.41
CA LYS A 343 22.91 -20.04 7.11
C LYS A 343 23.84 -19.49 6.03
N VAL A 344 24.10 -18.17 6.04
CA VAL A 344 25.02 -17.55 5.08
C VAL A 344 26.45 -17.94 5.40
N ASP A 345 26.80 -18.05 6.69
CA ASP A 345 28.14 -18.46 7.12
C ASP A 345 28.45 -19.94 6.83
N GLU A 346 27.45 -20.85 6.84
CA GLU A 346 27.61 -22.26 6.45
C GLU A 346 27.75 -22.45 4.93
N GLU A 347 26.97 -21.73 4.12
CA GLU A 347 27.04 -21.83 2.65
C GLU A 347 28.35 -21.23 2.08
N ASP A 348 28.94 -20.22 2.74
CA ASP A 348 30.24 -19.65 2.37
C ASP A 348 31.42 -20.58 2.73
N LEU A 349 31.29 -21.36 3.82
CA LEU A 349 32.30 -22.36 4.20
C LEU A 349 32.31 -23.55 3.24
N ASP A 350 31.14 -24.05 2.81
CA ASP A 350 31.06 -25.13 1.82
C ASP A 350 31.58 -24.68 0.44
N SER A 351 31.37 -23.41 0.09
CA SER A 351 31.89 -22.81 -1.15
C SER A 351 33.43 -22.73 -1.18
N LEU A 352 34.08 -22.62 -0.01
CA LEU A 352 35.53 -22.64 0.13
C LEU A 352 36.14 -24.05 0.01
N TYR A 353 35.38 -25.10 0.29
CA TYR A 353 35.84 -26.49 0.17
C TYR A 353 35.65 -27.10 -1.22
N LEU A 354 34.83 -26.51 -2.10
CA LEU A 354 34.66 -26.99 -3.48
C LEU A 354 35.79 -26.62 -4.45
N PHE A 355 36.75 -25.78 -4.05
CA PHE A 355 37.85 -25.33 -4.93
C PHE A 355 39.10 -26.23 -4.94
N LYS A 356 39.07 -27.41 -4.30
CA LYS A 356 40.28 -28.21 -4.08
C LYS A 356 40.21 -29.70 -4.46
N ILE A 357 39.27 -30.11 -5.30
CA ILE A 357 39.23 -31.47 -5.83
C ILE A 357 39.05 -31.43 -7.34
N GLU A 358 40.08 -30.99 -8.06
CA GLU A 358 40.37 -31.45 -9.41
C GLU A 358 41.91 -31.51 -9.52
N GLU A 359 42.47 -32.72 -9.34
CA GLU A 359 43.82 -33.09 -9.78
C GLU A 359 43.70 -34.26 -10.74
#